data_AF-A0A3C1BB93-F1
#
_entry.id   AF-A0A3C1BB93-F1
#
_cell.length_a   1.000
_cell.length_b   1.000
_cell.length_c   1.000
_cell.angle_alpha   90.00
_cell.angle_beta   90.00
_cell.angle_gamma   90.00
#
_symmetry.space_group_name_H-M   'P 1'
#
loop_
_entity.id
_entity.type
_entity.pdbx_description
1 polymer ?
#
loop_
_entity_poly.entity_id
_entity_poly.type
_entity_poly.pdbx_seq_one_letter_code
_entity_poly.pdbx_strand_id
1 'polypeptide(L)' 'MNIKLANTLFEDGVFSAMYKAGFITAKVFIYREIYLWIEAQRKTRGLNKRQAVLEAEVKFMKDERTIWRALNSFDSGQ' A
#
# COMPACT_ATOMS: atom_id res chain seq x y z
N MET A 1 -2.32 6.78 -7.58
CA MET A 1 -3.70 6.24 -7.49
C MET A 1 -4.32 6.75 -6.20
N ASN A 2 -5.61 7.04 -6.11
CA ASN A 2 -6.19 7.46 -4.83
C ASN A 2 -6.50 6.20 -3.97
N ILE A 3 -6.12 6.17 -2.68
CA ILE A 3 -6.42 5.01 -1.82
C ILE A 3 -7.91 4.70 -1.71
N LYS A 4 -8.79 5.71 -1.73
CA LYS A 4 -10.24 5.51 -1.68
C LYS A 4 -10.71 4.73 -2.91
N LEU A 5 -10.29 5.15 -4.10
CA LEU A 5 -10.59 4.43 -5.34
C LEU A 5 -10.02 3.00 -5.30
N ALA A 6 -8.79 2.83 -4.82
CA ALA A 6 -8.18 1.51 -4.69
C ALA A 6 -8.98 0.59 -3.75
N ASN A 7 -9.56 1.14 -2.69
CA ASN A 7 -10.40 0.38 -1.77
C ASN A 7 -11.72 -0.02 -2.43
N THR A 8 -12.40 0.91 -3.10
CA THR A 8 -13.62 0.61 -3.86
C THR A 8 -13.38 -0.49 -4.90
N LEU A 9 -12.34 -0.38 -5.72
CA LEU A 9 -11.99 -1.39 -6.73
C LEU A 9 -11.62 -2.75 -6.13
N PHE A 10 -11.07 -2.77 -4.91
CA PHE A 10 -10.78 -4.01 -4.21
C PHE A 10 -12.06 -4.65 -3.64
N GLU A 11 -12.93 -3.85 -3.01
CA GLU A 11 -14.20 -4.27 -2.41
C GLU A 11 -15.19 -4.79 -3.47
N ASP A 12 -15.23 -4.14 -4.65
CA ASP A 12 -16.04 -4.56 -5.79
C ASP A 12 -15.47 -5.80 -6.52
N GLY A 13 -14.32 -6.31 -6.07
CA GLY A 13 -13.66 -7.47 -6.68
C GLY A 13 -12.97 -7.19 -8.02
N VAL A 14 -12.93 -5.93 -8.48
CA VAL A 14 -12.34 -5.54 -9.76
C VAL A 14 -10.86 -5.86 -9.82
N PHE A 15 -10.09 -5.58 -8.77
CA PHE A 15 -8.67 -5.95 -8.76
C PHE A 15 -8.45 -7.47 -8.90
N SER A 16 -9.29 -8.28 -8.24
CA SER A 16 -9.23 -9.74 -8.38
C SER A 16 -9.52 -10.19 -9.81
N ALA A 17 -10.52 -9.58 -10.46
CA ALA A 17 -10.84 -9.86 -11.86
C ALA A 17 -9.68 -9.44 -12.80
N MET A 18 -9.14 -8.23 -12.63
CA MET A 18 -8.02 -7.73 -13.43
C MET A 18 -6.75 -8.56 -13.25
N TYR A 19 -6.50 -9.06 -12.03
CA TYR A 19 -5.35 -9.93 -11.75
C TYR A 19 -5.50 -11.28 -12.45
N LYS A 20 -6.68 -11.91 -12.35
CA LYS A 20 -6.97 -13.18 -13.05
C LYS A 20 -6.89 -13.04 -14.57
N ALA A 21 -7.28 -11.89 -15.10
CA ALA A 21 -7.19 -11.58 -16.53
C ALA A 21 -5.80 -11.09 -16.97
N GLY A 22 -4.82 -10.99 -16.06
CA GLY A 22 -3.44 -10.61 -16.38
C GLY A 22 -3.20 -9.11 -16.62
N PHE A 23 -4.19 -8.25 -16.38
CA PHE A 23 -4.06 -6.80 -16.57
C PHE A 23 -3.27 -6.10 -15.47
N ILE A 24 -3.26 -6.66 -14.26
CA ILE A 24 -2.47 -6.15 -13.14
C ILE A 24 -1.68 -7.27 -12.49
N THR A 25 -0.59 -6.89 -11.82
CA THR A 25 0.29 -7.83 -11.11
C THR A 25 -0.02 -7.86 -9.62
N ALA A 26 0.43 -8.92 -8.94
CA ALA A 26 0.34 -9.06 -7.48
C ALA A 26 0.95 -7.86 -6.72
N LYS A 27 1.87 -7.13 -7.36
CA LYS A 27 2.50 -5.92 -6.83
C LYS A 27 1.49 -4.88 -6.35
N VAL A 28 0.36 -4.71 -7.05
CA VAL A 28 -0.65 -3.70 -6.68
C VAL A 28 -1.26 -4.02 -5.31
N PHE A 29 -1.56 -5.29 -5.05
CA PHE A 29 -2.10 -5.73 -3.77
C PHE A 29 -1.09 -5.57 -2.64
N ILE A 30 0.16 -5.99 -2.87
CA ILE A 30 1.25 -5.84 -1.89
C ILE A 30 1.44 -4.37 -1.54
N TYR A 31 1.45 -3.48 -2.54
CA TYR A 31 1.63 -2.05 -2.30
C TYR A 31 0.46 -1.46 -1.50
N ARG A 32 -0.77 -1.89 -1.80
CA ARG A 32 -1.95 -1.47 -1.03
C ARG A 32 -1.87 -1.93 0.42
N GLU A 33 -1.47 -3.18 0.66
CA GLU A 33 -1.32 -3.73 2.00
C GLU A 33 -0.27 -2.96 2.81
N ILE A 34 0.90 -2.67 2.21
CA ILE A 34 1.94 -1.85 2.82
C ILE A 34 1.41 -0.47 3.20
N TYR A 35 0.71 0.19 2.27
CA TYR A 35 0.12 1.51 2.50
C TYR A 35 -0.83 1.51 3.70
N LEU A 36 -1.78 0.56 3.72
CA LEU A 36 -2.78 0.45 4.78
C LEU A 36 -2.13 0.13 6.13
N TRP A 37 -1.12 -0.74 6.14
CA TRP A 37 -0.40 -1.09 7.35
C TRP A 37 0.34 0.13 7.93
N ILE A 38 1.06 0.89 7.09
CA ILE A 38 1.76 2.10 7.52
C ILE A 38 0.78 3.13 8.10
N GLU A 39 -0.32 3.40 7.39
CA GLU A 39 -1.32 4.35 7.85
C GLU A 39 -1.98 3.89 9.17
N ALA A 40 -2.18 2.59 9.34
CA ALA A 40 -2.63 2.03 10.62
C ALA A 40 -1.61 2.30 11.73
N GLN A 41 -0.31 2.03 11.54
CA GLN A 41 0.71 2.27 12.57
C GLN A 41 0.81 3.75 12.95
N ARG A 42 0.74 4.65 11.96
CA ARG A 42 0.76 6.10 12.21
C ARG A 42 -0.44 6.54 13.05
N LYS A 43 -1.62 5.98 12.79
CA LYS A 43 -2.85 6.32 13.51
C LYS A 43 -2.93 5.70 14.90
N THR A 44 -2.55 4.43 15.05
CA THR A 44 -2.72 3.69 16.32
C THR A 44 -1.60 3.95 17.30
N ARG A 45 -0.36 4.09 16.81
CA ARG A 45 0.84 4.24 17.66
C ARG A 45 1.46 5.64 17.60
N GLY A 46 0.92 6.52 16.76
CA GLY A 46 1.46 7.88 16.60
C GLY A 46 2.85 7.92 15.96
N LEU A 47 3.26 6.86 15.24
CA LEU A 47 4.57 6.83 14.57
C LEU A 47 4.66 7.93 13.51
N ASN A 48 5.84 8.55 13.41
CA ASN A 48 6.10 9.43 12.27
C ASN A 48 6.30 8.62 10.98
N LYS A 49 6.19 9.27 9.81
CA LYS A 49 6.23 8.60 8.50
C LYS A 49 7.52 7.79 8.32
N ARG A 50 8.67 8.31 8.78
CA ARG A 50 9.97 7.65 8.68
C ARG A 50 10.06 6.40 9.54
N GLN A 51 9.62 6.48 10.80
CA GLN A 51 9.58 5.35 11.73
C GLN A 51 8.70 4.22 11.19
N ALA A 52 7.49 4.54 10.72
CA ALA A 52 6.58 3.56 10.17
C ALA A 52 7.14 2.87 8.91
N VAL A 53 7.90 3.60 8.07
CA VAL A 53 8.59 3.03 6.90
C VAL A 53 9.68 2.04 7.31
N LEU A 54 10.50 2.37 8.31
CA LEU A 54 11.56 1.47 8.80
C LEU A 54 10.97 0.18 9.39
N GLU A 55 9.88 0.28 10.14
CA GLU A 55 9.21 -0.93 10.65
C GLU A 55 8.55 -1.75 9.52
N ALA A 56 8.01 -1.09 8.50
CA ALA A 56 7.42 -1.78 7.35
C ALA A 56 8.46 -2.56 6.54
N GLU A 57 9.68 -2.05 6.39
CA GLU A 57 10.78 -2.76 5.73
C GLU A 57 11.02 -4.14 6.38
N VAL A 58 11.07 -4.17 7.72
CA VAL A 58 11.20 -5.42 8.49
C VAL A 58 9.95 -6.29 8.35
N LYS A 59 8.75 -5.71 8.50
CA LYS A 59 7.48 -6.45 8.46
C LYS A 59 7.20 -7.14 7.12
N PHE A 60 7.54 -6.48 6.02
CA PHE A 60 7.25 -6.94 4.66
C PHE A 60 8.46 -7.57 3.96
N MET A 61 9.64 -7.56 4.59
CA MET A 61 10.91 -8.02 4.01
C MET A 61 11.17 -7.40 2.63
N LYS A 62 11.03 -6.07 2.55
CA LYS A 62 11.25 -5.28 1.34
C LYS A 62 12.20 -4.14 1.65
N ASP A 63 13.00 -3.78 0.67
CA ASP A 63 13.86 -2.61 0.76
C ASP A 63 13.05 -1.34 1.02
N GLU A 64 13.64 -0.43 1.79
CA GLU A 64 13.04 0.86 2.14
C GLU A 64 12.49 1.62 0.91
N ARG A 65 13.18 1.57 -0.24
CA ARG A 65 12.75 2.23 -1.47
C ARG A 65 11.44 1.63 -2.00
N THR A 66 11.26 0.32 -1.91
CA THR A 66 9.98 -0.35 -2.24
C THR A 66 8.86 0.09 -1.31
N ILE A 67 9.13 0.23 -0.01
CA ILE A 67 8.14 0.73 0.95
C ILE A 67 7.72 2.17 0.61
N TRP A 68 8.66 3.07 0.33
CA TRP A 68 8.35 4.43 -0.10
C TRP A 68 7.55 4.47 -1.40
N ARG A 69 7.90 3.62 -2.37
CA ARG A 69 7.13 3.50 -3.62
C ARG A 69 5.69 3.06 -3.35
N ALA A 70 5.47 2.10 -2.47
CA ALA A 70 4.13 1.68 -2.08
C ALA A 70 3.36 2.84 -1.44
N LEU A 71 3.98 3.56 -0.51
CA LEU A 71 3.35 4.69 0.17
C LEU A 71 2.96 5.81 -0.82
N ASN A 72 3.89 6.18 -1.71
CA ASN A 72 3.68 7.23 -2.72
C ASN A 72 2.74 6.80 -3.85
N SER A 73 2.49 5.50 -4.04
CA SER A 73 1.56 5.02 -5.07
C SER A 73 0.11 5.38 -4.76
N PHE A 74 -0.22 5.58 -3.49
CA PHE A 74 -1.57 5.93 -3.04
C PHE A 74 -1.69 7.29 -2.37
N ASP A 75 -0.55 7.95 -2.13
CA ASP A 75 -0.54 9.34 -1.70
C ASP A 75 -1.13 10.19 -2.83
N SER A 76 -2.16 10.97 -2.49
CA SER A 76 -2.71 11.94 -3.43
C SER A 76 -1.74 13.10 -3.38
N GLY A 77 -0.80 13.19 -4.33
CA GLY A 77 0.16 14.28 -4.35
C GLY A 77 -0.54 15.61 -4.09
N GLN A 78 -0.21 16.24 -2.96
CA GLN A 78 -0.30 17.69 -2.83
C GLN A 78 1.00 18.27 -3.38
#